data_AF-A0A2R6BTQ8-F1
#
_entry.id   AF-A0A2R6BTQ8-F1
#
_cell.length_a   1.000
_cell.length_b   1.000
_cell.length_c   1.000
_cell.angle_alpha   90.00
_cell.angle_beta   90.00
_cell.angle_gamma   90.00
#
_symmetry.space_group_name_H-M   'P 1'
#
loop_
_entity.id
_entity.type
_entity.pdbx_description
1 polymer ?
#
loop_
_entity_poly.entity_id
_entity_poly.type
_entity_poly.pdbx_seq_one_letter_code
_entity_poly.pdbx_strand_id
1 'polypeptide(L)'
;MYLGLAKLCVFLPPIMIQKSLGGLAKLNAWDSLIFEGIAENGYIKPEYYAFSPVYPAIIKTLHLSLGLSYSLGAFLATNVLSFVFPLLVYEAFGYTAALLTEFLPTYIVFTTVPYSDVIALIGIGASMVLLLKDKVDARVGACLSLAVTVFYSLTYTLPAYLILAVGGGVRSSINRVLKIYLLPLISLLGVVLWYRQVHGAFYYFALEHDIWGVSFATPIQQAQWSTQ
;
A
#
# COMPACT_ATOMS: atom_id res chain seq x y z
N MET A 1 24.14 6.93 3.88
CA MET A 1 24.44 7.55 2.57
C MET A 1 24.07 6.65 1.37
N TYR A 2 23.56 5.43 1.57
CA TYR A 2 23.30 4.49 0.47
C TYR A 2 21.84 4.02 0.33
N LEU A 3 20.91 4.59 1.11
CA LEU A 3 19.49 4.26 1.01
C LEU A 3 18.96 4.76 -0.36
N GLY A 4 18.45 3.83 -1.16
CA GLY A 4 17.95 4.03 -2.52
C GLY A 4 18.84 3.47 -3.63
N LEU A 5 20.08 3.05 -3.32
CA LEU A 5 20.99 2.50 -4.34
C LEU A 5 20.56 1.12 -4.86
N ALA A 6 19.92 0.29 -4.02
CA ALA A 6 19.42 -1.01 -4.45
C ALA A 6 18.37 -0.87 -5.57
N LYS A 7 17.50 0.15 -5.45
CA LYS A 7 16.56 0.55 -6.50
C LYS A 7 17.28 1.06 -7.75
N LEU A 8 18.36 1.82 -7.55
CA LEU A 8 19.42 2.12 -8.53
C LEU A 8 19.67 0.95 -9.49
N CYS A 9 20.10 -0.15 -8.88
CA CYS A 9 20.49 -1.39 -9.54
C CYS A 9 19.33 -2.13 -10.23
N VAL A 10 18.08 -1.78 -9.92
CA VAL A 10 16.88 -2.41 -10.49
C VAL A 10 16.36 -1.59 -11.67
N PHE A 11 16.49 -0.26 -11.65
CA PHE A 11 16.15 0.60 -12.80
C PHE A 11 17.21 0.61 -13.88
N LEU A 12 18.49 0.60 -13.49
CA LEU A 12 19.59 0.78 -14.44
C LEU A 12 19.62 -0.32 -15.52
N PRO A 13 19.51 -1.63 -15.22
CA PRO A 13 19.58 -2.65 -16.25
C PRO A 13 18.43 -2.54 -17.28
N PRO A 14 17.15 -2.41 -16.89
CA PRO A 14 16.07 -2.19 -17.85
C PRO A 14 16.20 -0.88 -18.64
N ILE A 15 16.66 0.23 -18.03
CA ILE A 15 16.90 1.50 -18.74
C ILE A 15 18.01 1.32 -19.79
N MET A 16 19.09 0.64 -19.43
CA MET A 16 20.21 0.36 -20.33
C MET A 16 19.79 -0.54 -21.50
N ILE A 17 18.87 -1.48 -21.28
CA ILE A 17 18.35 -2.39 -22.31
C ILE A 17 17.33 -1.68 -23.22
N GLN A 18 16.36 -0.96 -22.63
CA GLN A 18 15.25 -0.37 -23.39
C GLN A 18 15.53 1.05 -23.91
N LYS A 19 16.64 1.68 -23.50
CA LYS A 19 17.10 3.01 -23.91
C LYS A 19 16.07 4.14 -23.73
N SER A 20 15.02 3.93 -22.95
CA SER A 20 14.00 4.94 -22.67
C SER A 20 13.25 4.65 -21.36
N LEU A 21 12.92 5.71 -20.62
CA LEU A 21 12.05 5.64 -19.44
C LEU A 21 10.63 5.19 -19.80
N GLY A 22 10.15 5.53 -21.00
CA GLY A 22 8.84 5.09 -21.50
C GLY A 22 8.77 3.59 -21.80
N GLY A 23 9.90 2.93 -22.08
CA GLY A 23 9.96 1.48 -22.22
C GLY A 23 9.84 0.74 -20.87
N LEU A 24 10.46 1.29 -19.83
CA LEU A 24 10.26 0.83 -18.45
C LEU A 24 8.80 0.91 -18.01
N ALA A 25 8.12 2.01 -18.36
CA ALA A 25 6.69 2.20 -18.12
C ALA A 25 5.78 1.28 -18.97
N LYS A 26 6.35 0.44 -19.85
CA LYS A 26 5.64 -0.63 -20.58
C LYS A 26 5.90 -2.01 -19.99
N LEU A 27 6.74 -2.14 -18.97
CA LEU A 27 6.82 -3.34 -18.14
C LEU A 27 5.59 -3.41 -17.22
N ASN A 28 4.41 -3.37 -17.85
CA ASN A 28 3.14 -3.43 -17.15
C ASN A 28 2.97 -4.87 -16.66
N ALA A 29 3.22 -5.08 -15.37
CA ALA A 29 2.80 -6.29 -14.69
C ALA A 29 1.31 -6.19 -14.36
N TRP A 30 0.72 -7.35 -14.06
CA TRP A 30 -0.71 -7.64 -14.04
C TRP A 30 -1.60 -6.50 -13.53
N ASP A 31 -1.40 -6.03 -12.29
CA ASP A 31 -2.32 -5.05 -11.69
C ASP A 31 -2.05 -3.60 -12.13
N SER A 32 -0.89 -3.30 -12.73
CA SER A 32 -0.57 -1.95 -13.23
C SER A 32 -1.59 -1.49 -14.28
N LEU A 33 -1.96 -2.38 -15.20
CA LEU A 33 -2.95 -2.11 -16.24
C LEU A 33 -4.33 -1.81 -15.65
N ILE A 34 -4.66 -2.44 -14.52
CA ILE A 34 -5.93 -2.22 -13.84
C ILE A 34 -5.94 -0.82 -13.22
N PHE A 35 -4.87 -0.44 -12.48
CA PHE A 35 -4.76 0.91 -11.91
C PHE A 35 -4.76 2.01 -12.97
N GLU A 36 -4.04 1.82 -14.07
CA GLU A 36 -4.03 2.73 -15.23
C GLU A 36 -5.42 2.83 -15.86
N GLY A 37 -6.08 1.69 -16.07
CA GLY A 37 -7.43 1.63 -16.63
C GLY A 37 -8.48 2.31 -15.75
N ILE A 38 -8.38 2.19 -14.43
CA ILE A 38 -9.24 2.91 -13.46
C ILE A 38 -8.95 4.41 -13.51
N ALA A 39 -7.69 4.82 -13.60
CA ALA A 39 -7.33 6.23 -13.65
C ALA A 39 -7.90 6.91 -14.91
N GLU A 40 -7.81 6.22 -16.04
CA GLU A 40 -8.31 6.69 -17.34
C GLU A 40 -9.84 6.67 -17.43
N ASN A 41 -10.45 5.52 -17.15
CA ASN A 41 -11.85 5.25 -17.49
C ASN A 41 -12.77 5.17 -16.27
N GLY A 42 -12.23 5.18 -15.06
CA GLY A 42 -12.99 4.91 -13.84
C GLY A 42 -13.32 3.42 -13.66
N TYR A 43 -14.21 3.12 -12.71
CA TYR A 43 -14.61 1.76 -12.36
C TYR A 43 -15.67 1.19 -13.31
N ILE A 44 -15.27 0.99 -14.57
CA ILE A 44 -16.16 0.51 -15.64
C ILE A 44 -16.24 -1.02 -15.76
N LYS A 45 -15.33 -1.76 -15.12
CA LYS A 45 -15.30 -3.23 -15.13
C LYS A 45 -15.45 -3.80 -13.72
N PRO A 46 -16.10 -4.96 -13.53
CA PRO A 46 -16.26 -5.58 -12.21
C PRO A 46 -14.93 -5.80 -11.47
N GLU A 47 -13.90 -6.27 -12.15
CA GLU A 47 -12.58 -6.55 -11.57
C GLU A 47 -11.89 -5.29 -11.02
N TYR A 48 -12.25 -4.09 -11.52
CA TYR A 48 -11.66 -2.84 -11.05
C TYR A 48 -12.07 -2.54 -9.61
N TYR A 49 -13.25 -2.98 -9.20
CA TYR A 49 -13.75 -2.77 -7.85
C TYR A 49 -12.94 -3.51 -6.78
N ALA A 50 -12.07 -4.45 -7.15
CA ALA A 50 -11.13 -5.05 -6.18
C ALA A 50 -9.97 -4.11 -5.81
N PHE A 51 -9.82 -2.97 -6.49
CA PHE A 51 -8.70 -2.05 -6.30
C PHE A 51 -9.15 -0.73 -5.68
N SER A 52 -8.38 -0.22 -4.72
CA SER A 52 -8.66 1.05 -4.06
C SER A 52 -8.53 2.25 -5.01
N PRO A 53 -9.38 3.29 -4.89
CA PRO A 53 -9.33 4.47 -5.76
C PRO A 53 -8.15 5.40 -5.47
N VAL A 54 -7.43 5.22 -4.35
CA VAL A 54 -6.36 6.13 -3.90
C VAL A 54 -5.24 6.22 -4.93
N TYR A 55 -4.73 5.09 -5.38
CA TYR A 55 -3.62 5.07 -6.32
C TYR A 55 -4.02 5.54 -7.74
N PRO A 56 -5.14 5.07 -8.32
CA PRO A 56 -5.68 5.65 -9.56
C PRO A 56 -5.92 7.16 -9.51
N ALA A 57 -6.38 7.70 -8.37
CA ALA A 57 -6.57 9.15 -8.20
C ALA A 57 -5.24 9.92 -8.28
N ILE A 58 -4.15 9.36 -7.74
CA ILE A 58 -2.80 9.94 -7.87
C ILE A 58 -2.35 9.92 -9.34
N ILE A 59 -2.50 8.79 -10.03
CA ILE A 59 -2.16 8.65 -11.45
C ILE A 59 -2.94 9.68 -12.29
N LYS A 60 -4.26 9.77 -12.08
CA LYS A 60 -5.13 10.72 -12.78
C LYS A 60 -4.72 12.17 -12.49
N THR A 61 -4.36 12.48 -11.25
CA THR A 61 -3.88 13.81 -10.87
C THR A 61 -2.58 14.16 -11.61
N LEU A 62 -1.63 13.23 -11.69
CA LEU A 62 -0.38 13.41 -12.45
C LEU A 62 -0.66 13.61 -13.95
N HIS A 63 -1.62 12.88 -14.52
CA HIS A 63 -2.07 13.10 -15.89
C HIS A 63 -2.63 14.51 -16.09
N LEU A 64 -3.58 14.93 -15.24
CA LEU A 64 -4.27 16.21 -15.38
C LEU A 64 -3.36 17.42 -15.08
N SER A 65 -2.44 17.28 -14.12
CA SER A 65 -1.58 18.40 -13.68
C SER A 65 -0.30 18.55 -14.49
N LEU A 66 0.28 17.45 -14.95
CA LEU A 66 1.59 17.44 -15.62
C LEU A 66 1.54 16.95 -17.07
N GLY A 67 0.36 16.57 -17.58
CA GLY A 67 0.18 16.06 -18.94
C GLY A 67 0.83 14.69 -19.19
N LEU A 68 1.15 13.94 -18.12
CA LEU A 68 1.80 12.63 -18.23
C LEU A 68 0.82 11.58 -18.76
N SER A 69 1.29 10.63 -19.58
CA SER A 69 0.51 9.42 -19.87
C SER A 69 0.23 8.63 -18.59
N TYR A 70 -0.89 7.92 -18.50
CA TYR A 70 -1.24 7.12 -17.30
C TYR A 70 -0.13 6.15 -16.87
N SER A 71 0.50 5.42 -17.79
CA SER A 71 1.60 4.49 -17.48
C SER A 71 2.83 5.21 -16.90
N LEU A 72 3.21 6.35 -17.47
CA LEU A 72 4.30 7.18 -16.92
C LEU A 72 3.94 7.78 -15.56
N GLY A 73 2.69 8.21 -15.37
CA GLY A 73 2.18 8.69 -14.09
C GLY A 73 2.24 7.61 -13.01
N ALA A 74 1.80 6.40 -13.31
CA ALA A 74 1.89 5.23 -12.43
C ALA A 74 3.35 4.90 -12.09
N PHE A 75 4.20 4.79 -13.11
CA PHE A 75 5.63 4.54 -12.93
C PHE A 75 6.29 5.57 -12.03
N LEU A 76 6.05 6.87 -12.25
CA LEU A 76 6.63 7.92 -11.41
C LEU A 76 6.05 7.92 -10.00
N ALA A 77 4.74 7.76 -9.85
CA ALA A 77 4.08 7.71 -8.55
C ALA A 77 4.70 6.62 -7.67
N THR A 78 4.76 5.37 -8.16
CA THR A 78 5.35 4.28 -7.38
C THR A 78 6.81 4.53 -7.07
N ASN A 79 7.60 4.88 -8.08
CA ASN A 79 9.04 4.91 -7.92
C ASN A 79 9.54 6.12 -7.12
N VAL A 80 8.88 7.27 -7.21
CA VAL A 80 9.20 8.41 -6.34
C VAL A 80 8.77 8.13 -4.89
N LEU A 81 7.55 7.64 -4.68
CA LEU A 81 7.05 7.35 -3.33
C LEU A 81 7.83 6.23 -2.65
N SER A 82 8.33 5.27 -3.41
CA SER A 82 9.03 4.11 -2.87
C SER A 82 10.25 4.47 -2.00
N PHE A 83 10.94 5.59 -2.27
CA PHE A 83 12.08 6.04 -1.47
C PHE A 83 11.69 6.49 -0.07
N VAL A 84 10.43 6.84 0.16
CA VAL A 84 9.95 7.34 1.45
C VAL A 84 9.97 6.22 2.49
N PHE A 85 9.57 5.00 2.13
CA PHE A 85 9.46 3.92 3.11
C PHE A 85 10.78 3.51 3.77
N PRO A 86 11.91 3.29 3.05
CA PRO A 86 13.20 3.04 3.67
C PRO A 86 13.68 4.16 4.60
N LEU A 87 13.35 5.42 4.28
CA LEU A 87 13.65 6.56 5.16
C LEU A 87 12.83 6.49 6.46
N LEU A 88 11.57 6.07 6.39
CA LEU A 88 10.73 5.84 7.57
C LEU A 88 11.25 4.66 8.40
N VAL A 89 11.68 3.57 7.77
CA VAL A 89 12.33 2.44 8.46
C VAL A 89 13.62 2.88 9.12
N TYR A 90 14.43 3.71 8.46
CA TYR A 90 15.66 4.26 9.02
C TYR A 90 15.38 5.07 10.29
N GLU A 91 14.36 5.92 10.23
CA GLU A 91 13.96 6.75 11.37
C GLU A 91 13.41 5.93 12.54
N ALA A 92 12.69 4.84 12.27
CA ALA A 92 12.09 3.99 13.29
C ALA A 92 13.07 2.97 13.90
N PHE A 93 13.93 2.38 13.09
CA PHE A 93 14.68 1.15 13.43
C PHE A 93 16.18 1.23 13.11
N GLY A 94 16.66 2.36 12.59
CA GLY A 94 18.07 2.59 12.29
C GLY A 94 18.51 2.07 10.91
N TYR A 95 19.78 2.35 10.58
CA TYR A 95 20.33 2.16 9.23
C TYR A 95 20.35 0.71 8.76
N THR A 96 20.71 -0.22 9.65
CA THR A 96 20.80 -1.64 9.31
C THR A 96 19.45 -2.20 8.88
N ALA A 97 18.36 -1.86 9.58
CA ALA A 97 17.01 -2.31 9.24
C ALA A 97 16.54 -1.74 7.90
N ALA A 98 16.82 -0.45 7.65
CA ALA A 98 16.50 0.20 6.39
C ALA A 98 17.25 -0.43 5.21
N LEU A 99 18.55 -0.71 5.38
CA LEU A 99 19.37 -1.37 4.37
C LEU A 99 18.84 -2.78 4.06
N LEU A 100 18.54 -3.58 5.08
CA LEU A 100 17.97 -4.92 4.90
C LEU A 100 16.65 -4.87 4.13
N THR A 101 15.79 -3.90 4.44
CA THR A 101 14.51 -3.71 3.74
C THR A 101 14.71 -3.43 2.25
N GLU A 102 15.69 -2.60 1.90
CA GLU A 102 16.00 -2.30 0.50
C GLU A 102 16.53 -3.49 -0.30
N PHE A 103 17.14 -4.47 0.36
CA PHE A 103 17.61 -5.70 -0.27
C PHE A 103 16.58 -6.83 -0.28
N LEU A 104 15.42 -6.66 0.37
CA LEU A 104 14.34 -7.65 0.29
C LEU A 104 13.78 -7.70 -1.14
N PRO A 105 13.84 -8.86 -1.83
CA PRO A 105 13.36 -8.96 -3.21
C PRO A 105 11.90 -8.57 -3.37
N THR A 106 11.06 -8.89 -2.38
CA THR A 106 9.65 -8.50 -2.34
C THR A 106 9.47 -6.99 -2.31
N TYR A 107 10.17 -6.29 -1.43
CA TYR A 107 10.13 -4.82 -1.40
C TYR A 107 10.58 -4.24 -2.75
N ILE A 108 11.68 -4.74 -3.32
CA ILE A 108 12.17 -4.27 -4.61
C ILE A 108 11.10 -4.44 -5.70
N VAL A 109 10.52 -5.62 -5.84
CA VAL A 109 9.54 -5.91 -6.90
C VAL A 109 8.28 -5.05 -6.72
N PHE A 110 7.67 -5.10 -5.53
CA PHE A 110 6.38 -4.43 -5.26
C PHE A 110 6.48 -2.90 -5.16
N THR A 111 7.69 -2.35 -5.14
CA THR A 111 7.89 -0.91 -5.16
C THR A 111 8.58 -0.39 -6.41
N THR A 112 8.93 -1.26 -7.37
CA THR A 112 9.49 -0.87 -8.68
C THR A 112 8.42 -0.91 -9.77
N VAL A 113 7.58 -1.95 -9.73
CA VAL A 113 6.41 -2.09 -10.58
C VAL A 113 5.31 -1.15 -10.09
N PRO A 114 4.48 -0.54 -10.97
CA PRO A 114 3.46 0.44 -10.57
C PRO A 114 2.30 -0.16 -9.75
N TYR A 115 2.56 -0.45 -8.48
CA TYR A 115 1.57 -0.94 -7.50
C TYR A 115 1.30 0.08 -6.39
N SER A 116 0.13 -0.06 -5.77
CA SER A 116 -0.34 0.82 -4.69
C SER A 116 0.34 0.55 -3.33
N ASP A 117 1.07 -0.56 -3.20
CA ASP A 117 1.75 -1.02 -1.98
C ASP A 117 2.64 0.04 -1.34
N VAL A 118 3.33 0.83 -2.16
CA VAL A 118 4.17 1.93 -1.69
C VAL A 118 3.40 2.93 -0.81
N ILE A 119 2.13 3.19 -1.11
CA ILE A 119 1.31 4.15 -0.34
C ILE A 119 0.94 3.54 1.02
N ALA A 120 0.56 2.27 1.01
CA ALA A 120 0.25 1.54 2.23
C ALA A 120 1.47 1.42 3.16
N LEU A 121 2.65 1.11 2.58
CA LEU A 121 3.93 1.07 3.30
C LEU A 121 4.28 2.44 3.90
N ILE A 122 4.09 3.54 3.16
CA ILE A 122 4.28 4.89 3.71
C ILE A 122 3.34 5.13 4.89
N GLY A 123 2.06 4.79 4.77
CA GLY A 123 1.08 4.92 5.84
C GLY A 123 1.52 4.19 7.11
N ILE A 124 1.86 2.90 6.99
CA ILE A 124 2.32 2.06 8.11
C ILE A 124 3.65 2.57 8.69
N GLY A 125 4.62 2.90 7.84
CA GLY A 125 5.94 3.38 8.27
C GLY A 125 5.83 4.70 9.03
N ALA A 126 5.03 5.64 8.52
CA ALA A 126 4.83 6.95 9.15
C ALA A 126 4.10 6.82 10.49
N SER A 127 3.09 5.95 10.58
CA SER A 127 2.41 5.70 11.85
C SER A 127 3.33 5.05 12.88
N MET A 128 4.24 4.14 12.46
CA MET A 128 5.25 3.57 13.37
C MET A 128 6.26 4.60 13.85
N VAL A 129 6.82 5.43 12.96
CA VAL A 129 7.75 6.50 13.35
C VAL A 129 7.11 7.43 14.37
N LEU A 130 5.86 7.84 14.14
CA LEU A 130 5.13 8.71 15.05
C LEU A 130 4.89 8.02 16.41
N LEU A 131 4.47 6.76 16.38
CA LEU A 131 4.22 5.98 17.60
C LEU A 131 5.48 5.82 18.45
N LEU A 132 6.62 5.47 17.83
CA LEU A 132 7.90 5.26 18.52
C LEU A 132 8.48 6.56 19.09
N LYS A 133 8.16 7.71 18.51
CA LYS A 133 8.49 9.04 19.06
C LYS A 133 7.55 9.46 20.20
N ASP A 134 6.76 8.53 20.73
CA ASP A 134 5.73 8.71 21.75
C ASP A 134 4.65 9.74 21.38
N LYS A 135 4.54 10.07 20.08
CA LYS A 135 3.51 10.96 19.54
C LYS A 135 2.29 10.13 19.21
N VAL A 136 1.43 9.95 20.21
CA VAL A 136 0.12 9.32 19.99
C VAL A 136 -0.95 10.39 19.93
N ASP A 137 -1.14 10.88 18.71
CA ASP A 137 -2.16 11.83 18.35
C ASP A 137 -2.92 11.35 17.10
N ALA A 138 -3.87 12.16 16.62
CA ALA A 138 -4.68 11.85 15.46
C ALA A 138 -3.85 11.61 14.17
N ARG A 139 -2.56 11.99 14.12
CA ARG A 139 -1.71 11.79 12.94
C ARG A 139 -1.35 10.32 12.76
N VAL A 140 -1.18 9.57 13.85
CA VAL A 140 -0.97 8.10 13.78
C VAL A 140 -2.20 7.46 13.12
N GLY A 141 -3.39 7.82 13.59
CA GLY A 141 -4.65 7.34 13.01
C GLY A 141 -4.83 7.78 11.55
N ALA A 142 -4.40 8.99 11.18
CA ALA A 142 -4.46 9.46 9.79
C ALA A 142 -3.53 8.67 8.86
N CYS A 143 -2.30 8.36 9.30
CA CYS A 143 -1.35 7.54 8.55
C CYS A 143 -1.86 6.10 8.37
N LEU A 144 -2.43 5.52 9.42
CA LEU A 144 -3.08 4.20 9.35
C LEU A 144 -4.32 4.19 8.46
N SER A 145 -5.11 5.26 8.53
CA SER A 145 -6.28 5.46 7.68
C SER A 145 -5.88 5.42 6.19
N LEU A 146 -4.79 6.10 5.82
CA LEU A 146 -4.25 6.03 4.46
C LEU A 146 -3.93 4.58 4.05
N ALA A 147 -3.25 3.82 4.91
CA ALA A 147 -2.92 2.43 4.63
C ALA A 147 -4.18 1.55 4.47
N VAL A 148 -5.17 1.71 5.36
CA VAL A 148 -6.45 0.98 5.31
C VAL A 148 -7.28 1.35 4.07
N THR A 149 -7.29 2.61 3.66
CA THR A 149 -8.02 3.01 2.44
C THR A 149 -7.37 2.42 1.20
N VAL A 150 -6.05 2.24 1.18
CA VAL A 150 -5.33 1.57 0.08
C VAL A 150 -5.58 0.06 0.11
N PHE A 151 -5.42 -0.57 1.27
CA PHE A 151 -5.69 -1.99 1.48
C PHE A 151 -6.48 -2.18 2.77
N TYR A 152 -7.78 -2.45 2.64
CA TYR A 152 -8.68 -2.60 3.78
C TYR A 152 -8.28 -3.81 4.66
N SER A 153 -7.57 -4.80 4.12
CA SER A 153 -6.98 -5.92 4.87
C SER A 153 -5.91 -5.49 5.86
N LEU A 154 -5.29 -4.31 5.70
CA LEU A 154 -4.32 -3.80 6.68
C LEU A 154 -4.97 -3.39 8.01
N THR A 155 -6.29 -3.46 8.13
CA THR A 155 -6.99 -3.40 9.41
C THR A 155 -6.52 -4.48 10.39
N TYR A 156 -6.02 -5.63 9.92
CA TYR A 156 -5.40 -6.66 10.76
C TYR A 156 -4.10 -6.22 11.44
N THR A 157 -3.49 -5.12 10.98
CA THR A 157 -2.32 -4.52 11.66
C THR A 157 -2.71 -3.70 12.89
N LEU A 158 -3.98 -3.29 12.99
CA LEU A 158 -4.44 -2.42 14.06
C LEU A 158 -4.20 -3.01 15.47
N PRO A 159 -4.42 -4.30 15.78
CA PRO A 159 -4.12 -4.84 17.11
C PRO A 159 -2.65 -4.66 17.56
N ALA A 160 -1.68 -4.63 16.65
CA ALA A 160 -0.28 -4.39 17.00
C ALA A 160 -0.07 -3.00 17.61
N TYR A 161 -0.84 -2.00 17.16
CA TYR A 161 -0.79 -0.63 17.71
C TYR A 161 -1.40 -0.54 19.12
N LEU A 162 -2.35 -1.42 19.48
CA LEU A 162 -2.84 -1.54 20.86
C LEU A 162 -1.72 -2.07 21.76
N ILE A 163 -1.06 -3.15 21.32
CA ILE A 163 0.02 -3.77 22.10
C ILE A 163 1.18 -2.79 22.30
N LEU A 164 1.57 -2.05 21.27
CA LEU A 164 2.65 -1.06 21.36
C LEU A 164 2.24 0.18 22.17
N ALA A 165 0.99 0.63 22.07
CA ALA A 165 0.48 1.76 22.86
C ALA A 165 0.27 1.42 24.35
N VAL A 166 -0.03 0.16 24.68
CA VAL A 166 -0.33 -0.32 26.05
C VAL A 166 0.90 -0.93 26.72
N GLY A 167 1.70 -1.72 25.99
CA GLY A 167 2.84 -2.49 26.48
C GLY A 167 4.10 -1.66 26.77
N GLY A 168 4.15 -0.39 26.36
CA GLY A 168 5.23 0.54 26.65
C GLY A 168 5.26 1.10 28.08
N GLY A 169 4.47 0.56 29.02
CA GLY A 169 4.47 0.98 30.42
C GLY A 169 3.78 2.32 30.72
N VAL A 170 3.11 2.93 29.73
CA VAL A 170 2.38 4.19 29.90
C VAL A 170 0.88 3.89 30.00
N ARG A 171 0.27 4.35 31.09
CA ARG A 171 -1.17 4.24 31.39
C ARG A 171 -2.00 4.66 30.16
N SER A 172 -2.46 3.68 29.37
CA SER A 172 -3.25 3.91 28.16
C SER A 172 -4.57 4.57 28.55
N SER A 173 -4.67 5.89 28.41
CA SER A 173 -5.94 6.58 28.48
C SER A 173 -6.79 6.17 27.29
N ILE A 174 -8.08 5.88 27.51
CA ILE A 174 -9.02 5.53 26.44
C ILE A 174 -9.04 6.58 25.31
N ASN A 175 -8.81 7.85 25.64
CA ASN A 175 -8.68 8.94 24.67
C ASN A 175 -7.51 8.75 23.69
N ARG A 176 -6.42 8.12 24.15
CA ARG A 176 -5.23 7.83 23.34
C ARG A 176 -5.55 6.75 22.30
N VAL A 177 -6.21 5.67 22.74
CA VAL A 177 -6.69 4.61 21.86
C VAL A 177 -7.68 5.18 20.85
N LEU A 178 -8.70 5.93 21.28
CA LEU A 178 -9.68 6.50 20.36
C LEU A 178 -9.02 7.35 19.24
N LYS A 179 -7.99 8.14 19.54
CA LYS A 179 -7.26 8.93 18.53
C LYS A 179 -6.54 8.09 17.47
N ILE A 180 -6.04 6.90 17.82
CA ILE A 180 -5.41 5.98 16.86
C ILE A 180 -6.47 5.28 16.01
N TYR A 181 -7.55 4.79 16.62
CA TYR A 181 -8.49 3.86 15.97
C TYR A 181 -9.64 4.56 15.25
N LEU A 182 -10.03 5.75 15.65
CA LEU A 182 -11.21 6.41 15.09
C LEU A 182 -11.07 6.64 13.58
N LEU A 183 -9.94 7.20 13.13
CA LEU A 183 -9.75 7.51 11.70
C LEU A 183 -9.63 6.25 10.82
N PRO A 184 -8.83 5.22 11.16
CA PRO A 184 -8.79 3.99 10.37
C PRO A 184 -10.13 3.25 10.32
N LEU A 185 -10.90 3.24 11.42
CA LEU A 185 -12.22 2.62 11.44
C LEU A 185 -13.25 3.39 10.61
N ILE A 186 -13.20 4.74 10.63
CA ILE A 186 -14.03 5.56 9.74
C ILE A 186 -13.66 5.30 8.28
N SER A 187 -12.39 5.16 7.95
CA SER A 187 -11.95 4.84 6.60
C SER A 187 -12.39 3.45 6.15
N LEU A 188 -12.29 2.45 7.03
CA LEU A 188 -12.85 1.12 6.77
C LEU A 188 -14.36 1.19 6.53
N LEU A 189 -15.09 1.92 7.38
CA LEU A 189 -16.53 2.12 7.19
C LEU A 189 -16.83 2.81 5.86
N GLY A 190 -16.04 3.82 5.46
CA GLY A 190 -16.16 4.47 4.16
C GLY A 190 -15.99 3.50 3.00
N VAL A 191 -14.98 2.62 3.07
CA VAL A 191 -14.76 1.57 2.06
C VAL A 191 -15.95 0.60 2.01
N VAL A 192 -16.45 0.15 3.16
CA VAL A 192 -17.61 -0.77 3.23
C VAL A 192 -18.89 -0.11 2.70
N LEU A 193 -19.13 1.17 3.04
CA LEU A 193 -20.28 1.91 2.56
C LEU A 193 -20.22 2.16 1.05
N TRP A 194 -19.02 2.43 0.52
CA TRP A 194 -18.80 2.53 -0.92
C TRP A 194 -19.16 1.22 -1.63
N TYR A 195 -18.63 0.08 -1.17
CA TYR A 195 -19.02 -1.23 -1.73
C TYR A 195 -20.52 -1.50 -1.62
N ARG A 196 -21.12 -1.18 -0.46
CA ARG A 196 -22.57 -1.34 -0.24
C ARG A 196 -23.40 -0.54 -1.24
N GLN A 197 -22.97 0.66 -1.61
CA GLN A 197 -23.70 1.52 -2.53
C GLN A 197 -23.62 1.04 -3.98
N VAL A 198 -22.50 0.46 -4.39
CA VAL A 198 -22.29 0.05 -5.79
C VAL A 198 -22.80 -1.37 -6.04
N HIS A 199 -22.60 -2.31 -5.12
CA HIS A 199 -22.93 -3.72 -5.34
C HIS A 199 -23.42 -4.46 -4.08
N GLY A 200 -22.82 -4.20 -2.92
CA GLY A 200 -23.09 -4.87 -1.65
C GLY A 200 -21.87 -4.85 -0.73
N ALA A 201 -22.07 -4.86 0.60
CA ALA A 201 -20.98 -4.67 1.57
C ALA A 201 -19.86 -5.73 1.50
N PHE A 202 -20.16 -6.92 0.98
CA PHE A 202 -19.23 -8.04 0.82
C PHE A 202 -18.81 -8.28 -0.64
N TYR A 203 -19.11 -7.33 -1.55
CA TYR A 203 -18.85 -7.50 -2.97
C TYR A 203 -17.38 -7.77 -3.27
N TYR A 204 -16.47 -7.15 -2.51
CA TYR A 204 -15.05 -7.44 -2.61
C TYR A 204 -14.70 -8.93 -2.44
N PHE A 205 -15.23 -9.59 -1.40
CA PHE A 205 -14.96 -11.01 -1.17
C PHE A 205 -15.63 -11.91 -2.23
N ALA A 206 -16.77 -11.48 -2.76
CA ALA A 206 -17.39 -12.15 -3.91
C ALA A 206 -16.50 -12.05 -5.16
N LEU A 207 -15.92 -10.87 -5.43
CA LEU A 207 -14.97 -10.69 -6.52
C LEU A 207 -13.71 -11.55 -6.36
N GLU A 208 -13.15 -11.63 -5.16
CA GLU A 208 -11.98 -12.50 -4.91
C GLU A 208 -12.30 -13.97 -5.19
N HIS A 209 -13.46 -14.43 -4.77
CA HIS A 209 -13.93 -15.78 -5.05
C HIS A 209 -14.17 -16.01 -6.54
N ASP A 210 -14.89 -15.11 -7.19
CA ASP A 210 -15.38 -15.31 -8.56
C ASP A 210 -14.29 -15.07 -9.62
N ILE A 211 -13.35 -14.15 -9.38
CA ILE A 211 -12.29 -13.78 -10.33
C ILE A 211 -11.02 -14.60 -10.07
N TRP A 212 -10.62 -14.73 -8.80
CA TRP A 212 -9.35 -15.35 -8.44
C TRP A 212 -9.49 -16.75 -7.85
N GLY A 213 -10.72 -17.27 -7.73
CA GLY A 213 -10.96 -18.58 -7.15
C GLY A 213 -10.61 -18.66 -5.66
N VAL A 214 -10.49 -17.50 -4.99
CA VAL A 214 -10.08 -17.45 -3.58
C VAL A 214 -11.25 -17.91 -2.73
N SER A 215 -11.09 -19.08 -2.14
CA SER A 215 -11.97 -19.55 -1.06
C SER A 215 -11.32 -19.25 0.28
N PHE A 216 -12.13 -19.10 1.34
CA PHE A 216 -11.60 -19.05 2.70
C PHE A 216 -10.81 -20.34 2.96
N ALA A 217 -9.49 -20.25 2.84
CA ALA A 217 -8.60 -21.36 3.09
C ALA A 217 -8.52 -21.55 4.61
N THR A 218 -9.14 -22.61 5.11
CA THR A 218 -8.89 -23.08 6.47
C THR A 218 -7.39 -23.37 6.65
N PRO A 219 -6.84 -23.34 7.88
CA PRO A 219 -5.45 -23.74 8.13
C PRO A 219 -5.11 -25.11 7.54
N ILE A 220 -6.10 -26.01 7.44
CA ILE A 220 -5.98 -27.34 6.83
C ILE A 220 -5.81 -27.24 5.30
N GLN A 221 -6.58 -26.39 4.62
CA GLN A 221 -6.45 -26.16 3.18
C GLN A 221 -5.13 -25.45 2.84
N GLN A 222 -4.66 -24.54 3.68
CA GLN A 222 -3.32 -23.93 3.53
C GLN A 222 -2.20 -24.96 3.75
N ALA A 223 -2.35 -25.88 4.70
CA ALA A 223 -1.38 -26.95 4.92
C ALA A 223 -1.31 -27.96 3.76
N GLN A 224 -2.44 -28.22 3.09
CA GLN A 224 -2.49 -29.10 1.92
C GLN A 224 -1.71 -28.54 0.72
N TRP A 225 -1.69 -27.23 0.55
CA TRP A 225 -0.86 -26.55 -0.47
C TRP A 225 0.63 -26.70 -0.23
N SER A 226 1.07 -26.76 1.04
CA SER A 226 2.49 -26.95 1.41
C SER A 226 3.00 -28.38 1.17
N THR A 227 2.10 -29.32 0.87
CA THR A 227 2.40 -30.75 0.68
C THR A 227 2.17 -31.25 -0.74
N GLN A 228 1.85 -30.34 -1.67
CA GLN A 228 1.84 -30.58 -3.12
C GLN A 228 3.12 -30.06 -3.74
#